data_AF-A0A2C6CNJ0-F1
#
_entry.id   AF-A0A2C6CNJ0-F1
#
_cell.length_a   1.000
_cell.length_b   1.000
_cell.length_c   1.000
_cell.angle_alpha   90.00
_cell.angle_beta   90.00
_cell.angle_gamma   90.00
#
_symmetry.space_group_name_H-M   'P 1'
#
loop_
_entity.id
_entity.type
_entity.pdbx_description
1 polymer ?
#
loop_
_entity_poly.entity_id
_entity_poly.type
_entity_poly.pdbx_seq_one_letter_code
_entity_poly.pdbx_strand_id
1 'polypeptide(L)' 'MDLDLQEFIVEVNENFIQIFDFKLNNTRFGIKTNNNGYALFDLSNNYIGHLQSDSNNGYNEFDSSNNWIGVVK' A
#
# COMPACT_ATOMS: atom_id res chain seq x y z
N MET A 1 -18.76 9.70 -5.03
CA MET A 1 -18.18 9.22 -3.76
C MET A 1 -16.87 9.96 -3.64
N ASP A 2 -16.78 10.93 -2.73
CA ASP A 2 -15.51 11.60 -2.46
C ASP A 2 -14.60 10.59 -1.79
N LEU A 3 -13.41 10.41 -2.36
CA LEU A 3 -12.36 9.59 -1.78
C LEU A 3 -11.55 10.50 -0.87
N ASP A 4 -11.73 10.35 0.44
CA ASP A 4 -10.88 11.06 1.41
C ASP A 4 -9.46 10.50 1.32
N LEU A 5 -8.52 11.37 0.96
CA LEU A 5 -7.10 11.06 0.95
C LEU A 5 -6.63 10.84 2.40
N GLN A 6 -6.20 9.61 2.72
CA GLN A 6 -5.73 9.26 4.07
C GLN A 6 -4.21 9.17 4.14
N GLU A 7 -3.58 8.66 3.09
CA GLU A 7 -2.15 8.33 3.07
C GLU A 7 -1.54 8.59 1.69
N PHE A 8 -0.21 8.63 1.62
CA PHE A 8 0.56 8.70 0.37
C PHE A 8 1.75 7.74 0.39
N ILE A 9 2.16 7.30 -0.81
CA ILE A 9 3.29 6.39 -1.02
C ILE A 9 4.56 7.21 -1.31
N VAL A 10 5.67 6.79 -0.72
CA VAL A 10 7.03 7.17 -1.10
C VAL A 10 7.76 5.93 -1.60
N GLU A 11 8.19 5.94 -2.86
CA GLU A 11 9.08 4.91 -3.40
C GLU A 11 10.49 5.13 -2.85
N VAL A 12 10.94 4.21 -2.01
CA VAL A 12 12.29 4.28 -1.40
C VAL A 12 13.33 3.72 -2.36
N ASN A 13 12.99 2.63 -3.04
CA ASN A 13 13.77 2.03 -4.12
C ASN A 13 12.88 1.11 -4.97
N GLU A 14 13.47 0.41 -5.95
CA GLU A 14 12.76 -0.46 -6.89
C GLU A 14 11.94 -1.61 -6.26
N ASN A 15 12.22 -1.97 -5.01
CA ASN A 15 11.62 -3.10 -4.30
C ASN A 15 10.85 -2.70 -3.03
N PHE A 16 10.96 -1.45 -2.58
CA PHE A 16 10.48 -1.03 -1.26
C PHE A 16 9.76 0.31 -1.33
N ILE A 17 8.57 0.35 -0.73
CA ILE A 17 7.77 1.54 -0.55
C ILE A 17 7.50 1.81 0.93
N GLN A 18 7.37 3.08 1.29
CA GLN A 18 6.86 3.51 2.58
C GLN A 18 5.55 4.26 2.40
N ILE A 19 4.65 4.10 3.35
CA ILE A 19 3.33 4.74 3.34
C ILE A 19 3.24 5.64 4.55
N PHE A 20 2.78 6.88 4.33
CA PHE A 20 2.69 7.91 5.34
C PHE A 20 1.30 8.51 5.39
N ASP A 21 0.87 8.91 6.58
CA ASP A 21 -0.26 9.84 6.71
C ASP A 21 0.15 11.27 6.30
N PHE A 22 -0.82 12.16 6.12
CA PHE A 22 -0.55 13.58 5.82
C PHE A 22 0.05 14.39 6.98
N LYS A 23 0.33 13.75 8.12
CA LYS A 23 1.12 14.31 9.23
C LYS A 23 2.57 13.81 9.20
N LEU A 24 2.97 13.08 8.16
CA LEU A 24 4.31 12.50 7.97
C LEU A 24 4.66 11.38 8.96
N ASN A 25 3.68 10.74 9.59
CA ASN A 25 3.91 9.51 10.34
C ASN A 25 3.97 8.35 9.36
N ASN A 26 5.01 7.52 9.46
CA ASN A 26 5.02 6.26 8.72
C ASN A 26 3.96 5.35 9.34
N THR A 27 3.04 4.85 8.53
CA THR A 27 1.94 4.01 9.00
C THR A 27 2.20 2.54 8.69
N ARG A 28 2.89 2.26 7.58
CA ARG A 28 3.17 0.92 7.06
C ARG A 28 4.20 0.98 5.92
N PHE A 29 4.66 -0.18 5.49
CA PHE A 29 5.57 -0.32 4.36
C PHE A 29 5.17 -1.47 3.44
N GLY A 30 5.69 -1.44 2.22
CA GLY A 30 5.41 -2.43 1.20
C GLY A 30 6.67 -3.01 0.58
N ILE A 31 6.68 -4.32 0.36
CA ILE A 31 7.74 -5.04 -0.36
C ILE A 31 7.19 -5.52 -1.69
N LYS A 32 7.87 -5.18 -2.78
CA LYS A 32 7.43 -5.52 -4.13
C LYS A 32 7.35 -7.04 -4.31
N THR A 33 6.28 -7.48 -4.96
CA THR A 33 6.06 -8.88 -5.31
C THR A 33 6.24 -9.09 -6.82
N ASN A 34 6.42 -10.34 -7.24
CA ASN A 34 6.61 -10.69 -8.65
C ASN A 34 5.38 -10.39 -9.53
N ASN A 35 4.22 -10.08 -8.94
CA ASN A 35 2.95 -9.87 -9.63
C ASN A 35 2.60 -8.38 -9.83
N ASN A 36 3.61 -7.49 -9.93
CA ASN A 36 3.42 -6.05 -10.08
C ASN A 36 2.55 -5.43 -8.96
N GLY A 37 2.82 -5.84 -7.71
CA GLY A 37 2.12 -5.37 -6.52
C GLY A 37 3.07 -5.32 -5.32
N TYR A 38 2.53 -5.09 -4.14
CA TYR A 38 3.31 -5.03 -2.89
C TYR A 38 2.66 -5.87 -1.80
N ALA A 39 3.44 -6.64 -1.05
CA ALA A 39 3.01 -7.17 0.23
C ALA A 39 3.15 -6.06 1.27
N LEU A 40 2.10 -5.80 2.05
CA LEU A 40 2.05 -4.74 3.04
C LEU A 40 2.30 -5.27 4.44
N PHE A 41 3.08 -4.50 5.20
CA PHE A 41 3.46 -4.82 6.57
C PHE A 41 3.25 -3.61 7.48
N ASP A 42 2.86 -3.86 8.72
CA ASP A 42 2.90 -2.85 9.77
C ASP A 42 4.35 -2.58 10.22
N LEU A 43 4.56 -1.55 11.05
CA LEU A 43 5.86 -1.20 11.59
C LEU A 43 6.48 -2.25 12.53
N SER A 44 5.72 -3.27 12.92
CA SER A 44 6.17 -4.41 13.72
C SER A 44 6.51 -5.63 12.84
N ASN A 45 6.52 -5.47 11.52
CA ASN A 45 6.77 -6.48 10.49
C ASN A 45 5.68 -7.56 10.39
N ASN A 46 4.46 -7.30 10.87
CA ASN A 46 3.34 -8.20 10.63
C ASN A 46 2.76 -7.95 9.25
N TYR A 47 2.46 -9.02 8.52
CA TYR A 47 1.72 -8.92 7.25
C TYR A 47 0.28 -8.47 7.51
N ILE A 48 -0.13 -7.39 6.84
CA ILE A 48 -1.46 -6.78 7.03
C ILE A 48 -2.34 -6.79 5.77
N GLY A 49 -1.77 -7.12 4.61
CA GLY A 49 -2.50 -7.10 3.35
C GLY A 49 -1.57 -6.96 2.15
N HIS A 50 -2.15 -6.63 1.00
CA HIS A 50 -1.38 -6.45 -0.23
C HIS A 50 -1.99 -5.41 -1.17
N LEU A 51 -1.13 -4.87 -2.03
CA LEU A 51 -1.47 -4.04 -3.17
C LEU A 51 -1.37 -4.86 -4.44
N GLN A 52 -2.37 -4.72 -5.31
CA GLN A 52 -2.34 -5.28 -6.66
C GLN A 52 -2.57 -4.16 -7.68
N SER A 53 -1.73 -4.07 -8.72
CA SER A 53 -1.88 -3.04 -9.76
C SER A 53 -3.30 -3.01 -10.33
N ASP A 54 -3.86 -1.80 -10.46
CA ASP A 54 -5.16 -1.57 -11.10
C ASP A 54 -5.07 -1.55 -12.65
N SER A 55 -3.92 -1.93 -13.22
CA SER A 55 -3.57 -1.84 -14.64
C SER A 55 -3.55 -0.42 -15.22
N ASN A 56 -3.58 0.61 -14.37
CA ASN A 56 -3.38 2.02 -14.71
C ASN A 56 -2.19 2.56 -13.89
N ASN A 57 -2.38 3.69 -13.21
CA ASN A 57 -1.39 4.35 -12.36
C ASN A 57 -1.68 4.16 -10.86
N GLY A 58 -2.38 3.09 -10.47
CA GLY A 58 -2.75 2.85 -9.07
C GLY A 58 -2.71 1.38 -8.66
N TYR A 59 -3.18 1.15 -7.44
CA TYR A 59 -3.28 -0.16 -6.83
C TYR A 59 -4.64 -0.33 -6.14
N ASN A 60 -5.18 -1.55 -6.21
CA ASN A 60 -6.22 -2.00 -5.30
C ASN A 60 -5.57 -2.51 -4.01
N GLU A 61 -6.07 -2.06 -2.87
CA GLU A 61 -5.64 -2.51 -1.56
C GLU A 61 -6.59 -3.59 -1.02
N PHE A 62 -6.00 -4.67 -0.54
CA PHE A 62 -6.70 -5.79 0.08
C PHE A 62 -6.12 -6.08 1.46
N ASP A 63 -6.99 -6.46 2.40
CA ASP A 63 -6.57 -6.92 3.73
C ASP A 63 -5.89 -8.30 3.69
N SER A 64 -5.43 -8.77 4.84
CA SER A 64 -4.81 -10.10 4.98
C SER A 64 -5.75 -11.28 4.72
N SER A 65 -7.06 -11.04 4.63
CA SER A 65 -8.09 -12.02 4.28
C SER A 65 -8.55 -11.89 2.82
N ASN A 66 -7.88 -11.08 2.00
CA ASN A 66 -8.21 -10.75 0.61
C ASN A 66 -9.54 -9.99 0.43
N ASN A 67 -10.06 -9.32 1.46
CA ASN A 67 -11.17 -8.39 1.27
C ASN A 67 -10.65 -7.07 0.72
N TRP A 68 -11.36 -6.48 -0.24
CA TRP A 68 -11.02 -5.19 -0.80
C TRP A 68 -11.26 -4.06 0.21
N ILE A 69 -10.27 -3.19 0.41
CA ILE A 69 -10.33 -2.04 1.30
C ILE A 69 -10.57 -0.77 0.49
N GLY A 70 -9.83 -0.59 -0.61
CA GLY A 70 -9.81 0.68 -1.33
C GLY A 70 -8.85 0.73 -2.51
N VAL A 71 -8.61 1.94 -2.99
CA VAL A 71 -7.69 2.24 -4.10
C VAL A 71 -6.61 3.19 -3.59
N VAL A 72 -5.36 2.95 -3.99
CA VAL A 72 -4.21 3.81 -3.77
C VAL A 72 -3.71 4.36 -5.11
N LYS A 73 -3.56 5.68 -5.23
CA LYS A 73 -3.13 6.39 -6.45
C LYS A 73 -2.18 7.53 -6.14
#